data_AF-A0A1J5X4I1-F1
#
_entry.id   AF-A0A1J5X4I1-F1
#
_cell.length_a   1.000
_cell.length_b   1.000
_cell.length_c   1.000
_cell.angle_alpha   90.00
_cell.angle_beta   90.00
_cell.angle_gamma   90.00
#
_symmetry.space_group_name_H-M   'P 1'
#
loop_
_entity.id
_entity.type
_entity.pdbx_description
1 polymer ?
#
loop_
_entity_poly.entity_id
_entity_poly.type
_entity_poly.pdbx_seq_one_letter_code
_entity_poly.pdbx_strand_id
1 'polypeptide(L)'
;TERKLFFVSFADEASPVQAVPEGVAEVSVLGPEKSNIDYLYKKEKEHGSIFDRFLVAEDCKREDKKKPPRIKNIPAKRKEAALLLSFLAAKGFQLELKAPLSMYWEEGNNLGLKLPYGVSLFVSEESSCCLDLFDLTEKRIEKLTVSSFDITRMNLKNTHIEELFLLDEAAVEFFYDSIENTEFYVEKVSFGNRLNPKNERFLKLIKLVHERETTAPRKIKKVILNRNSFFDFLEEARRIPQRKIHVEDLGIIQTGKDTGPGTETSTRIVVSKRIGIRGNACVLLFIELGPELN
;
A
#
# COMPACT_ATOMS: atom_id res chain seq x y z
N THR A 1 5.91 -12.75 -21.73
CA THR A 1 4.90 -12.46 -20.71
C THR A 1 3.59 -12.39 -21.44
N GLU A 2 2.58 -13.17 -21.07
CA GLU A 2 1.24 -12.96 -21.62
C GLU A 2 0.65 -11.68 -21.02
N ARG A 3 0.12 -10.81 -21.87
CA ARG A 3 -0.59 -9.58 -21.48
C ARG A 3 -2.05 -9.77 -21.83
N LYS A 4 -2.97 -9.57 -20.89
CA LYS A 4 -4.41 -9.55 -21.18
C LYS A 4 -4.90 -8.12 -21.17
N LEU A 5 -5.49 -7.68 -22.28
CA LEU A 5 -6.17 -6.39 -22.32
C LEU A 5 -7.55 -6.55 -21.69
N PHE A 6 -7.96 -5.62 -20.85
CA PHE A 6 -9.32 -5.56 -20.34
C PHE A 6 -10.05 -4.39 -20.98
N PHE A 7 -11.18 -4.69 -21.59
CA PHE A 7 -12.15 -3.73 -22.06
C PHE A 7 -13.10 -3.44 -20.91
N VAL A 8 -13.30 -2.15 -20.63
CA VAL A 8 -14.34 -1.74 -19.69
C VAL A 8 -15.43 -1.04 -20.51
N SER A 9 -16.50 -1.76 -20.81
CA SER A 9 -17.68 -1.21 -21.48
C SER A 9 -18.60 -0.60 -20.46
N PHE A 10 -18.95 0.66 -20.64
CA PHE A 10 -19.92 1.35 -19.79
C PHE A 10 -21.23 1.63 -20.54
N ALA A 11 -21.51 0.85 -21.59
CA ALA A 11 -22.66 1.06 -22.45
C ALA A 11 -23.95 0.37 -21.95
N ASP A 12 -23.85 -0.73 -21.18
CA ASP A 12 -25.02 -1.49 -20.71
C ASP A 12 -24.82 -2.07 -19.30
N GLU A 13 -25.91 -2.26 -18.56
CA GLU A 13 -25.98 -2.80 -17.18
C GLU A 13 -25.41 -4.23 -17.03
N ALA A 14 -25.04 -4.89 -18.12
CA ALA A 14 -24.44 -6.22 -18.12
C ALA A 14 -22.90 -6.13 -18.04
N SER A 15 -22.36 -6.53 -16.87
CA SER A 15 -20.94 -6.76 -16.59
C SER A 15 -19.95 -5.79 -17.28
N PRO A 16 -19.58 -4.68 -16.63
CA PRO A 16 -18.88 -3.58 -17.28
C PRO A 16 -17.44 -3.90 -17.72
N VAL A 17 -16.89 -5.09 -17.45
CA VAL A 17 -15.49 -5.44 -17.68
C VAL A 17 -15.40 -6.79 -18.41
N GLN A 18 -14.82 -6.80 -19.60
CA GLN A 18 -14.56 -7.99 -20.42
C GLN A 18 -13.07 -8.08 -20.78
N ALA A 19 -12.49 -9.27 -20.79
CA ALA A 19 -11.15 -9.46 -21.37
C ALA A 19 -11.25 -9.28 -22.90
N VAL A 20 -10.37 -8.46 -23.48
CA VAL A 20 -10.29 -8.29 -24.93
C VAL A 20 -9.76 -9.60 -25.52
N PRO A 21 -10.47 -10.22 -26.47
CA PRO A 21 -9.99 -11.42 -27.16
C PRO A 21 -8.65 -11.18 -27.85
N GLU A 22 -7.84 -12.22 -27.90
CA GLU A 22 -6.53 -12.20 -28.54
C GLU A 22 -6.67 -11.86 -30.04
N GLY A 23 -5.84 -10.94 -30.55
CA GLY A 23 -5.85 -10.49 -31.95
C GLY A 23 -6.79 -9.31 -32.28
N VAL A 24 -7.50 -8.73 -31.31
CA VAL A 24 -8.41 -7.59 -31.54
C VAL A 24 -7.72 -6.23 -31.37
N ALA A 25 -6.78 -6.10 -30.43
CA ALA A 25 -5.95 -4.92 -30.23
C ALA A 25 -4.61 -5.33 -29.64
N GLU A 26 -3.49 -4.83 -30.19
CA GLU A 26 -2.14 -5.12 -29.71
C GLU A 26 -1.43 -3.81 -29.29
N VAL A 27 -0.86 -3.79 -28.08
CA VAL A 27 -0.06 -2.65 -27.59
C VAL A 27 1.41 -3.04 -27.57
N SER A 28 2.20 -2.47 -28.48
CA SER A 28 3.66 -2.62 -28.51
C SER A 28 4.34 -1.64 -27.55
N VAL A 29 5.27 -2.12 -26.73
CA VAL A 29 6.15 -1.28 -25.89
C VAL A 29 7.60 -1.41 -26.39
N LEU A 30 8.25 -0.26 -26.60
CA LEU A 30 9.67 -0.17 -26.93
C LEU A 30 10.54 -0.60 -25.73
N GLY A 31 11.29 -1.69 -25.90
CA GLY A 31 12.54 -1.99 -25.18
C GLY A 31 12.43 -2.49 -23.72
N PRO A 32 13.07 -3.62 -23.37
CA PRO A 32 13.09 -4.15 -22.01
C PRO A 32 14.36 -3.70 -21.26
N GLU A 33 14.44 -2.43 -20.86
CA GLU A 33 15.50 -1.96 -19.95
C GLU A 33 14.92 -1.25 -18.72
N LYS A 34 14.20 -2.03 -17.91
CA LYS A 34 14.10 -1.96 -16.43
C LYS A 34 12.82 -2.68 -15.99
N SER A 35 12.99 -3.70 -15.17
CA SER A 35 11.93 -4.56 -14.65
C SER A 35 11.07 -3.89 -13.57
N ASN A 36 10.23 -2.94 -13.99
CA ASN A 36 9.02 -2.51 -13.27
C ASN A 36 7.89 -2.49 -14.30
N ILE A 37 6.88 -3.33 -14.14
CA ILE A 37 5.72 -3.31 -15.03
C ILE A 37 4.92 -2.04 -14.71
N ASP A 38 5.03 -1.06 -15.61
CA ASP A 38 4.37 0.24 -15.51
C ASP A 38 3.08 0.23 -16.35
N TYR A 39 1.95 0.47 -15.68
CA TYR A 39 0.63 0.55 -16.32
C TYR A 39 0.38 1.99 -16.80
N LEU A 40 0.31 2.19 -18.11
CA LEU A 40 0.09 3.51 -18.72
C LEU A 40 -1.29 3.57 -19.40
N TYR A 41 -2.13 4.52 -18.99
CA TYR A 41 -3.27 4.94 -19.80
C TYR A 41 -2.76 5.75 -20.99
N LYS A 42 -3.04 5.33 -22.23
CA LYS A 42 -2.69 6.09 -23.45
C LYS A 42 -3.95 6.36 -24.26
N LYS A 43 -4.24 7.65 -24.47
CA LYS A 43 -5.33 8.11 -25.34
C LYS A 43 -4.90 7.95 -26.80
N GLU A 44 -5.63 7.17 -27.59
CA GLU A 44 -5.40 7.07 -29.03
C GLU A 44 -5.98 8.29 -29.77
N LYS A 45 -5.22 8.85 -30.72
CA LYS A 45 -5.58 10.09 -31.43
C LYS A 45 -6.52 9.88 -32.62
N GLU A 46 -6.51 8.71 -33.25
CA GLU A 46 -7.23 8.48 -34.52
C GLU A 46 -8.68 8.03 -34.35
N HIS A 47 -9.04 7.45 -33.20
CA HIS A 47 -10.40 6.96 -32.96
C HIS A 47 -11.08 7.76 -31.87
N GLY A 48 -11.71 8.87 -32.28
CA GLY A 48 -12.50 9.74 -31.39
C GLY A 48 -13.51 8.97 -30.54
N SER A 49 -13.52 9.28 -29.24
CA SER A 49 -14.47 8.92 -28.16
C SER A 49 -14.80 7.44 -27.89
N ILE A 50 -14.55 6.51 -28.81
CA ILE A 50 -14.91 5.08 -28.65
C ILE A 50 -13.88 4.35 -27.77
N PHE A 51 -12.61 4.77 -27.83
CA PHE A 51 -11.49 4.16 -27.10
C PHE A 51 -11.09 4.92 -25.82
N ASP A 52 -11.84 5.95 -25.41
CA ASP A 52 -11.66 6.68 -24.14
C ASP A 52 -11.93 5.78 -22.89
N ARG A 53 -12.15 4.47 -23.06
CA ARG A 53 -12.69 3.54 -22.04
C ARG A 53 -11.79 2.34 -21.70
N PHE A 54 -10.57 2.26 -22.24
CA PHE A 54 -9.68 1.11 -22.00
C PHE A 54 -8.78 1.30 -20.77
N LEU A 55 -8.81 0.32 -19.87
CA LEU A 55 -7.84 0.13 -18.80
C LEU A 55 -6.93 -1.04 -19.17
N VAL A 56 -5.68 -0.75 -19.53
CA VAL A 56 -4.68 -1.77 -19.83
C VAL A 56 -4.16 -2.34 -18.50
N ALA A 57 -4.41 -3.62 -18.23
CA ALA A 57 -3.85 -4.32 -17.06
C ALA A 57 -3.07 -5.56 -17.51
N GLU A 58 -1.73 -5.49 -17.50
CA GLU A 58 -0.86 -6.66 -17.74
C GLU A 58 -1.09 -7.75 -16.68
N ASP A 59 -1.19 -9.01 -17.11
CA ASP A 59 -1.26 -10.17 -16.22
C ASP A 59 0.14 -10.37 -15.61
N CYS A 60 0.27 -10.19 -14.29
CA CYS A 60 1.57 -10.22 -13.61
C CYS A 60 2.32 -11.54 -13.86
N LYS A 61 3.62 -11.46 -14.14
CA LYS A 61 4.52 -12.64 -14.10
C LYS A 61 4.39 -13.35 -12.75
N ARG A 62 4.66 -14.67 -12.72
CA ARG A 62 4.61 -15.51 -11.50
C ARG A 62 5.34 -14.91 -10.29
N GLU A 63 6.37 -14.10 -10.50
CA GLU A 63 7.19 -13.46 -9.46
C GLU A 63 6.57 -12.16 -8.88
N ASP A 64 5.69 -11.49 -9.61
CA ASP A 64 5.02 -10.24 -9.19
C ASP A 64 3.65 -10.45 -8.53
N LYS A 65 3.16 -11.69 -8.43
CA LYS A 65 1.86 -12.05 -7.83
C LYS A 65 1.63 -11.58 -6.38
N LYS A 66 2.67 -11.11 -5.69
CA LYS A 66 2.58 -10.63 -4.30
C LYS A 66 2.37 -9.12 -4.18
N LYS A 67 2.57 -8.34 -5.25
CA LYS A 67 2.37 -6.89 -5.21
C LYS A 67 0.95 -6.57 -5.68
N PRO A 68 0.21 -5.70 -4.97
CA PRO A 68 -1.07 -5.21 -5.49
C PRO A 68 -0.82 -4.45 -6.80
N PRO A 69 -1.62 -4.66 -7.85
CA PRO A 69 -1.52 -3.91 -9.10
C PRO A 69 -1.65 -2.41 -8.84
N ARG A 70 -0.87 -1.60 -9.57
CA ARG A 70 -0.83 -0.14 -9.40
C ARG A 70 -1.23 0.58 -10.67
N ILE A 71 -2.13 1.55 -10.56
CA ILE A 71 -2.49 2.42 -11.69
C ILE A 71 -1.92 3.81 -11.43
N LYS A 72 -1.18 4.36 -12.41
CA LYS A 72 -0.48 5.64 -12.26
C LYS A 72 -1.27 6.85 -12.77
N ASN A 73 -2.24 6.63 -13.66
CA ASN A 73 -2.95 7.68 -14.37
C ASN A 73 -4.44 7.68 -14.04
N ILE A 74 -5.00 8.87 -13.83
CA ILE A 74 -6.44 9.10 -13.66
C ILE A 74 -6.96 9.78 -14.93
N PRO A 75 -8.15 9.43 -15.44
CA PRO A 75 -8.77 10.17 -16.53
C PRO A 75 -8.95 11.66 -16.22
N ALA A 76 -8.79 12.52 -17.22
CA ALA A 76 -8.97 13.96 -17.06
C ALA A 76 -10.45 14.35 -16.83
N LYS A 77 -11.40 13.56 -17.35
CA LYS A 77 -12.83 13.82 -17.11
C LYS A 77 -13.24 13.25 -15.76
N ARG A 78 -13.90 14.07 -14.95
CA ARG A 78 -14.38 13.70 -13.60
C ARG A 78 -15.26 12.45 -13.59
N LYS A 79 -16.17 12.31 -14.57
CA LYS A 79 -17.06 11.15 -14.69
C LYS A 79 -16.28 9.85 -14.92
N GLU A 80 -15.28 9.90 -15.78
CA GLU A 80 -14.39 8.76 -16.09
C GLU A 80 -13.52 8.41 -14.87
N ALA A 81 -12.98 9.42 -14.18
CA ALA A 81 -12.22 9.23 -12.96
C ALA A 81 -13.04 8.55 -11.85
N ALA A 82 -14.29 8.97 -11.64
CA ALA A 82 -15.18 8.35 -10.67
C ALA A 82 -15.48 6.87 -10.98
N LEU A 83 -15.64 6.54 -12.26
CA LEU A 83 -15.83 5.15 -12.72
C LEU A 83 -14.57 4.29 -12.50
N LEU A 84 -13.39 4.83 -12.84
CA LEU A 84 -12.12 4.17 -12.57
C LEU A 84 -11.98 3.86 -11.07
N LEU A 85 -12.21 4.85 -10.20
CA LEU A 85 -12.09 4.66 -8.76
C LEU A 85 -13.04 3.56 -8.23
N SER A 86 -14.26 3.52 -8.76
CA SER A 86 -15.24 2.46 -8.41
C SER A 86 -14.76 1.08 -8.85
N PHE A 87 -14.15 0.98 -10.03
CA PHE A 87 -13.52 -0.26 -10.49
C PHE A 87 -12.34 -0.67 -9.62
N LEU A 88 -11.45 0.27 -9.26
CA LEU A 88 -10.30 -0.01 -8.40
C LEU A 88 -10.74 -0.53 -7.04
N ALA A 89 -11.77 0.06 -6.45
CA ALA A 89 -12.37 -0.42 -5.21
C ALA A 89 -12.87 -1.87 -5.34
N ALA A 90 -13.62 -2.17 -6.40
CA ALA A 90 -14.15 -3.51 -6.63
C ALA A 90 -13.05 -4.57 -6.86
N LYS A 91 -11.86 -4.16 -7.31
CA LYS A 91 -10.73 -5.06 -7.58
C LYS A 91 -9.63 -5.04 -6.52
N GLY A 92 -9.74 -4.19 -5.50
CA GLY A 92 -8.69 -4.00 -4.49
C GLY A 92 -7.37 -3.51 -5.08
N PHE A 93 -7.43 -2.73 -6.17
CA PHE A 93 -6.25 -2.18 -6.82
C PHE A 93 -5.77 -0.91 -6.12
N GLN A 94 -4.46 -0.66 -6.20
CA GLN A 94 -3.85 0.52 -5.62
C GLN A 94 -3.70 1.63 -6.66
N LEU A 95 -4.12 2.84 -6.31
CA LEU A 95 -3.93 4.03 -7.12
C LEU A 95 -2.63 4.75 -6.70
N GLU A 96 -1.70 4.90 -7.63
CA GLU A 96 -0.44 5.65 -7.48
C GLU A 96 -0.58 7.01 -8.15
N LEU A 97 -0.36 8.09 -7.41
CA LEU A 97 -0.67 9.45 -7.86
C LEU A 97 0.48 10.11 -8.63
N LYS A 98 0.97 9.54 -9.74
CA LYS A 98 2.13 10.11 -10.47
C LYS A 98 1.72 11.17 -11.50
N ALA A 99 1.97 12.43 -11.15
CA ALA A 99 2.15 13.61 -12.01
C ALA A 99 0.86 14.36 -12.47
N PRO A 100 0.99 15.67 -12.77
CA PRO A 100 -0.14 16.59 -12.86
C PRO A 100 -0.89 16.32 -14.16
N LEU A 101 -2.02 15.66 -14.06
CA LEU A 101 -3.01 15.79 -15.11
C LEU A 101 -3.38 17.26 -15.19
N SER A 102 -3.16 17.88 -16.35
CA SER A 102 -3.88 19.07 -16.77
C SER A 102 -5.37 18.70 -16.87
N MET A 103 -6.00 18.53 -15.71
CA MET A 103 -7.43 18.31 -15.61
C MET A 103 -8.07 19.64 -15.96
N TYR A 104 -8.58 19.73 -17.19
CA TYR A 104 -9.64 20.66 -17.50
C TYR A 104 -10.87 20.19 -16.74
N TRP A 105 -11.04 20.69 -15.52
CA TRP A 105 -12.32 20.57 -14.83
C TRP A 105 -13.38 21.21 -15.72
N GLU A 106 -14.45 20.48 -16.04
CA GLU A 106 -15.67 21.10 -16.57
C GLU A 106 -16.09 22.15 -15.53
N GLU A 107 -16.07 23.43 -15.93
CA GLU A 107 -16.40 24.57 -15.07
C GLU A 107 -17.72 24.32 -14.34
N GLY A 108 -17.70 24.35 -12.99
CA GLY A 108 -18.93 24.42 -12.20
C GLY A 108 -19.02 23.62 -10.90
N ASN A 109 -18.05 22.77 -10.55
CA ASN A 109 -18.10 22.03 -9.28
C ASN A 109 -16.76 22.03 -8.52
N ASN A 110 -16.66 22.90 -7.52
CA ASN A 110 -15.50 23.09 -6.63
C ASN A 110 -15.22 21.92 -5.67
N LEU A 111 -16.01 20.84 -5.72
CA LEU A 111 -15.86 19.70 -4.81
C LEU A 111 -14.82 18.73 -5.40
N GLY A 112 -13.81 18.31 -4.65
CA GLY A 112 -12.83 17.30 -5.09
C GLY A 112 -13.47 15.96 -5.52
N LEU A 113 -12.69 15.08 -6.15
CA LEU A 113 -13.11 13.71 -6.47
C LEU A 113 -13.38 12.94 -5.18
N LYS A 114 -14.60 12.40 -5.06
CA LYS A 114 -14.95 11.53 -3.94
C LYS A 114 -14.27 10.18 -4.12
N LEU A 115 -13.51 9.76 -3.11
CA LEU A 115 -12.92 8.44 -3.07
C LEU A 115 -13.96 7.40 -2.62
N PRO A 116 -14.32 6.40 -3.44
CA PRO A 116 -15.19 5.32 -2.99
C PRO A 116 -14.46 4.45 -1.97
N TYR A 117 -15.23 3.86 -1.06
CA TYR A 117 -14.70 2.88 -0.12
C TYR A 117 -14.14 1.66 -0.86
N GLY A 118 -13.01 1.13 -0.40
CA GLY A 118 -12.29 0.02 -1.03
C GLY A 118 -11.12 0.45 -1.93
N VAL A 119 -11.00 1.75 -2.26
CA VAL A 119 -9.81 2.21 -2.99
C VAL A 119 -8.60 2.23 -2.05
N SER A 120 -7.51 1.62 -2.50
CA SER A 120 -6.20 1.73 -1.88
C SER A 120 -5.43 2.88 -2.51
N LEU A 121 -4.88 3.79 -1.71
CA LEU A 121 -4.06 4.92 -2.19
C LEU A 121 -2.57 4.67 -1.94
N PHE A 122 -1.73 5.17 -2.84
CA PHE A 122 -0.28 5.30 -2.67
C PHE A 122 0.12 6.76 -2.84
N VAL A 123 0.72 7.30 -1.77
CA VAL A 123 1.19 8.68 -1.72
C VAL A 123 2.69 8.71 -1.46
N SER A 124 3.40 9.49 -2.24
CA SER A 124 4.79 9.85 -2.02
C SER A 124 5.01 11.34 -2.21
N GLU A 125 6.20 11.83 -1.89
CA GLU A 125 6.59 13.21 -2.15
C GLU A 125 6.33 13.62 -3.60
N GLU A 126 6.76 12.79 -4.57
CA GLU A 126 6.54 12.99 -6.01
C GLU A 126 5.05 13.06 -6.39
N SER A 127 4.21 12.38 -5.62
CA SER A 127 2.79 12.16 -5.93
C SER A 127 1.87 13.16 -5.20
N SER A 128 2.44 14.01 -4.34
CA SER A 128 1.70 14.87 -3.42
C SER A 128 0.89 15.96 -4.12
N CYS A 129 1.33 16.42 -5.29
CA CYS A 129 0.63 17.45 -6.08
C CYS A 129 -0.76 17.04 -6.56
N CYS A 130 -1.07 15.74 -6.53
CA CYS A 130 -2.37 15.21 -6.94
C CYS A 130 -3.35 15.06 -5.78
N LEU A 131 -2.94 15.34 -4.54
CA LEU A 131 -3.79 15.18 -3.35
C LEU A 131 -4.97 16.16 -3.34
N ASP A 132 -4.76 17.40 -3.83
CA ASP A 132 -5.79 18.44 -3.93
C ASP A 132 -6.96 18.03 -4.84
N LEU A 133 -6.78 16.99 -5.67
CA LEU A 133 -7.82 16.45 -6.52
C LEU A 133 -8.88 15.66 -5.75
N PHE A 134 -8.58 15.19 -4.53
CA PHE A 134 -9.45 14.28 -3.79
C PHE A 134 -10.07 14.95 -2.57
N ASP A 135 -11.37 14.71 -2.37
CA ASP A 135 -12.03 14.96 -1.10
C ASP A 135 -11.87 13.72 -0.21
N LEU A 136 -10.85 13.78 0.66
CA LEU A 136 -10.53 12.71 1.62
C LEU A 136 -11.21 12.91 2.98
N THR A 137 -11.80 14.08 3.23
CA THR A 137 -12.48 14.42 4.49
C THR A 137 -13.70 13.56 4.77
N GLU A 138 -13.87 13.13 6.02
CA GLU A 138 -15.01 12.30 6.49
C GLU A 138 -15.19 11.02 5.65
N LYS A 139 -14.07 10.44 5.18
CA LYS A 139 -14.09 9.21 4.38
C LYS A 139 -13.59 8.01 5.18
N ARG A 140 -13.78 6.85 4.56
CA ARG A 140 -13.18 5.58 5.00
C ARG A 140 -12.25 5.09 3.90
N ILE A 141 -10.96 4.93 4.23
CA ILE A 141 -9.92 4.46 3.33
C ILE A 141 -9.53 3.05 3.77
N GLU A 142 -9.62 2.08 2.86
CA GLU A 142 -9.24 0.70 3.16
C GLU A 142 -7.72 0.60 3.40
N LYS A 143 -6.92 1.20 2.52
CA LYS A 143 -5.47 1.19 2.66
C LYS A 143 -4.85 2.47 2.15
N LEU A 144 -4.09 3.15 2.99
CA LEU A 144 -3.25 4.27 2.62
C LEU A 144 -1.79 3.86 2.73
N THR A 145 -1.06 3.87 1.62
CA THR A 145 0.38 3.62 1.62
C THR A 145 1.13 4.93 1.45
N VAL A 146 2.10 5.18 2.33
CA VAL A 146 2.87 6.43 2.37
C VAL A 146 4.36 6.12 2.27
N SER A 147 5.08 6.92 1.48
CA SER A 147 6.52 6.80 1.22
C SER A 147 7.17 8.16 1.17
N SER A 148 8.15 8.43 2.03
CA SER A 148 8.84 9.73 2.14
C SER A 148 7.91 10.94 2.15
N PHE A 149 6.77 10.84 2.82
CA PHE A 149 5.74 11.89 2.77
C PHE A 149 5.10 12.10 4.15
N ASP A 150 4.88 13.37 4.47
CA ASP A 150 4.19 13.78 5.70
C ASP A 150 2.68 13.75 5.50
N ILE A 151 2.04 12.79 6.15
CA ILE A 151 0.60 12.56 6.08
C ILE A 151 -0.23 13.74 6.60
N THR A 152 0.32 14.61 7.45
CA THR A 152 -0.39 15.81 7.95
C THR A 152 -0.70 16.82 6.85
N ARG A 153 0.04 16.75 5.74
CA ARG A 153 -0.20 17.58 4.55
C ARG A 153 -1.47 17.17 3.80
N MET A 154 -2.08 16.03 4.15
CA MET A 154 -3.37 15.60 3.60
C MET A 154 -4.52 16.09 4.48
N ASN A 155 -5.59 16.56 3.84
CA ASN A 155 -6.83 16.86 4.56
C ASN A 155 -7.58 15.56 4.90
N LEU A 156 -7.23 14.94 6.02
CA LEU A 156 -7.79 13.68 6.52
C LEU A 156 -8.75 13.88 7.70
N LYS A 157 -9.27 15.10 7.92
CA LYS A 157 -10.15 15.37 9.05
C LYS A 157 -11.33 14.38 9.11
N ASN A 158 -11.56 13.81 10.30
CA ASN A 158 -12.58 12.80 10.57
C ASN A 158 -12.51 11.56 9.66
N THR A 159 -11.34 11.25 9.11
CA THR A 159 -11.15 10.12 8.19
C THR A 159 -10.77 8.86 8.95
N HIS A 160 -11.35 7.74 8.54
CA HIS A 160 -11.04 6.42 9.08
C HIS A 160 -10.15 5.63 8.11
N ILE A 161 -8.92 5.33 8.51
CA ILE A 161 -7.98 4.52 7.74
C ILE A 161 -7.91 3.13 8.36
N GLU A 162 -8.28 2.08 7.61
CA GLU A 162 -8.20 0.72 8.12
C GLU A 162 -6.76 0.20 8.18
N GLU A 163 -5.98 0.43 7.12
CA GLU A 163 -4.55 0.09 7.08
C GLU A 163 -3.71 1.29 6.62
N LEU A 164 -2.86 1.80 7.51
CA LEU A 164 -1.79 2.72 7.15
C LEU A 164 -0.50 1.92 6.90
N PHE A 165 0.03 1.95 5.68
CA PHE A 165 1.25 1.26 5.30
C PHE A 165 2.41 2.25 5.13
N LEU A 166 3.36 2.24 6.07
CA LEU A 166 4.55 3.09 6.08
C LEU A 166 5.68 2.37 5.36
N LEU A 167 6.02 2.83 4.14
CA LEU A 167 6.89 2.07 3.25
C LEU A 167 8.39 2.19 3.59
N ASP A 168 8.81 3.34 4.11
CA ASP A 168 10.21 3.71 4.36
C ASP A 168 10.37 4.51 5.67
N GLU A 169 11.63 4.76 6.04
CA GLU A 169 11.99 5.41 7.31
C GLU A 169 11.41 6.82 7.41
N ALA A 170 11.48 7.60 6.34
CA ALA A 170 10.94 8.96 6.35
C ALA A 170 9.43 8.98 6.63
N ALA A 171 8.65 8.06 6.03
CA ALA A 171 7.22 7.95 6.34
C ALA A 171 6.96 7.57 7.81
N VAL A 172 7.79 6.71 8.41
CA VAL A 172 7.72 6.37 9.84
C VAL A 172 8.02 7.58 10.71
N GLU A 173 9.05 8.35 10.36
CA GLU A 173 9.46 9.54 11.09
C GLU A 173 8.38 10.62 11.09
N PHE A 174 7.85 10.96 9.92
CA PHE A 174 6.76 11.93 9.82
C PHE A 174 5.51 11.48 10.56
N PHE A 175 5.15 10.19 10.46
CA PHE A 175 3.97 9.68 11.17
C PHE A 175 4.15 9.73 12.69
N TYR A 176 5.32 9.35 13.19
CA TYR A 176 5.60 9.40 14.64
C TYR A 176 5.49 10.84 15.18
N ASP A 177 6.05 11.82 14.48
CA ASP A 177 6.01 13.21 14.94
C ASP A 177 4.61 13.83 14.90
N SER A 178 3.71 13.28 14.07
CA SER A 178 2.36 13.81 13.88
C SER A 178 1.27 13.11 14.70
N ILE A 179 1.50 11.87 15.15
CA ILE A 179 0.49 10.95 15.67
C ILE A 179 -0.44 11.57 16.73
N GLU A 180 0.11 12.33 17.67
CA GLU A 180 -0.64 12.96 18.77
C GLU A 180 -1.57 14.09 18.31
N ASN A 181 -1.28 14.70 17.16
CA ASN A 181 -1.97 15.88 16.65
C ASN A 181 -2.81 15.57 15.39
N THR A 182 -3.08 14.29 15.12
CA THR A 182 -3.85 13.89 13.94
C THR A 182 -5.35 13.99 14.15
N GLU A 183 -6.07 14.53 13.14
CA GLU A 183 -7.54 14.58 13.12
C GLU A 183 -8.18 13.35 12.43
N PHE A 184 -7.40 12.28 12.25
CA PHE A 184 -7.83 11.05 11.60
C PHE A 184 -7.55 9.84 12.49
N TYR A 185 -8.26 8.76 12.21
CA TYR A 185 -8.14 7.53 12.99
C TYR A 185 -7.53 6.41 12.15
N VAL A 186 -6.59 5.67 12.72
CA VAL A 186 -5.92 4.51 12.09
C VAL A 186 -6.25 3.24 12.87
N GLU A 187 -6.87 2.26 12.22
CA GLU A 187 -7.15 0.98 12.86
C GLU A 187 -5.90 0.11 12.96
N LYS A 188 -5.16 -0.03 11.85
CA LYS A 188 -3.99 -0.90 11.76
C LYS A 188 -2.83 -0.22 11.06
N VAL A 189 -1.62 -0.51 11.52
CA VAL A 189 -0.38 -0.07 10.87
C VAL A 189 0.36 -1.25 10.25
N SER A 190 0.94 -1.03 9.08
CA SER A 190 1.80 -1.96 8.37
C SER A 190 3.13 -1.29 8.04
N PHE A 191 4.19 -2.08 8.08
CA PHE A 191 5.57 -1.61 7.94
C PHE A 191 6.25 -2.25 6.74
N GLY A 192 6.81 -1.39 5.89
CA GLY A 192 7.50 -1.74 4.66
C GLY A 192 8.85 -2.42 4.88
N ASN A 193 9.43 -2.85 3.77
CA ASN A 193 10.73 -3.53 3.76
C ASN A 193 11.92 -2.57 3.60
N ARG A 194 11.70 -1.26 3.54
CA ARG A 194 12.79 -0.26 3.44
C ARG A 194 13.08 0.40 4.78
N LEU A 195 12.77 -0.30 5.87
CA LEU A 195 12.95 0.19 7.22
C LEU A 195 14.26 -0.34 7.80
N ASN A 196 15.05 0.56 8.38
CA ASN A 196 16.10 0.20 9.32
C ASN A 196 15.46 -0.15 10.68
N PRO A 197 15.55 -1.40 11.14
CA PRO A 197 14.98 -1.77 12.44
C PRO A 197 15.71 -1.16 13.64
N LYS A 198 16.86 -0.50 13.43
CA LYS A 198 17.53 0.31 14.46
C LYS A 198 16.96 1.72 14.57
N ASN A 199 15.99 2.09 13.73
CA ASN A 199 15.32 3.38 13.82
C ASN A 199 14.52 3.44 15.14
N GLU A 200 14.90 4.36 16.01
CA GLU A 200 14.30 4.54 17.33
C GLU A 200 12.80 4.86 17.25
N ARG A 201 12.39 5.67 16.27
CA ARG A 201 10.98 6.07 16.08
C ARG A 201 10.11 4.91 15.62
N PHE A 202 10.64 4.02 14.78
CA PHE A 202 9.94 2.78 14.42
C PHE A 202 9.61 1.93 15.65
N LEU A 203 10.56 1.77 16.56
CA LEU A 203 10.38 0.98 17.79
C LEU A 203 9.43 1.66 18.77
N LYS A 204 9.51 2.99 18.90
CA LYS A 204 8.57 3.78 19.69
C LYS A 204 7.15 3.63 19.15
N LEU A 205 6.93 3.68 17.84
CA LEU A 205 5.61 3.41 17.24
C LEU A 205 5.07 2.03 17.60
N ILE A 206 5.90 0.98 17.52
CA ILE A 206 5.49 -0.37 17.93
C ILE A 206 5.10 -0.40 19.40
N LYS A 207 5.89 0.27 20.25
CA LYS A 207 5.62 0.37 21.69
C LYS A 207 4.27 1.06 21.95
N LEU A 208 4.01 2.20 21.32
CA LEU A 208 2.73 2.94 21.45
C LEU A 208 1.52 2.06 21.11
N VAL A 209 1.60 1.31 20.01
CA VAL A 209 0.53 0.38 19.59
C VAL A 209 0.33 -0.73 20.63
N HIS A 210 1.42 -1.23 21.22
CA HIS A 210 1.35 -2.32 22.19
C HIS A 210 0.85 -1.88 23.57
N GLU A 211 1.24 -0.67 24.01
CA GLU A 211 0.77 -0.02 25.24
C GLU A 211 -0.68 0.48 25.14
N ARG A 212 -1.29 0.37 23.94
CA ARG A 212 -2.69 0.75 23.65
C ARG A 212 -2.98 2.21 23.97
N GLU A 213 -2.03 3.09 23.66
CA GLU A 213 -2.28 4.52 23.76
C GLU A 213 -3.42 4.92 22.82
N THR A 214 -4.28 5.84 23.28
CA THR A 214 -5.52 6.19 22.58
C THR A 214 -5.28 6.85 21.23
N THR A 215 -4.14 7.52 21.06
CA THR A 215 -3.71 8.22 19.83
C THR A 215 -2.99 7.29 18.85
N ALA A 216 -2.57 6.10 19.28
CA ALA A 216 -1.83 5.17 18.45
C ALA A 216 -2.75 4.26 17.60
N PRO A 217 -2.26 3.71 16.47
CA PRO A 217 -2.95 2.64 15.78
C PRO A 217 -3.28 1.49 16.73
N ARG A 218 -4.44 0.85 16.55
CA ARG A 218 -4.87 -0.20 17.49
C ARG A 218 -4.08 -1.50 17.37
N LYS A 219 -3.55 -1.79 16.17
CA LYS A 219 -2.90 -3.07 15.87
C LYS A 219 -1.78 -2.92 14.85
N ILE A 220 -0.80 -3.82 14.92
CA ILE A 220 0.17 -4.03 13.85
C ILE A 220 -0.36 -5.12 12.94
N LYS A 221 -0.73 -4.75 11.70
CA LYS A 221 -1.18 -5.71 10.70
C LYS A 221 0.00 -6.44 10.10
N LYS A 222 0.99 -5.72 9.57
CA LYS A 222 2.08 -6.36 8.82
C LYS A 222 3.45 -5.80 9.14
N VAL A 223 4.45 -6.67 9.29
CA VAL A 223 5.86 -6.29 9.41
C VAL A 223 6.68 -7.06 8.39
N ILE A 224 7.52 -6.37 7.61
CA ILE A 224 8.44 -6.99 6.66
C ILE A 224 9.89 -6.66 7.04
N LEU A 225 10.63 -7.65 7.52
CA LEU A 225 12.04 -7.54 7.88
C LEU A 225 12.90 -8.19 6.79
N ASN A 226 13.86 -7.44 6.24
CA ASN A 226 14.76 -7.93 5.17
C ASN A 226 16.23 -7.65 5.49
N ARG A 227 17.16 -8.06 4.61
CA ARG A 227 18.60 -7.74 4.71
C ARG A 227 19.23 -8.14 6.06
N ASN A 228 18.86 -9.30 6.59
CA ASN A 228 19.38 -9.83 7.85
C ASN A 228 19.00 -9.04 9.11
N SER A 229 17.96 -8.21 9.02
CA SER A 229 17.62 -7.24 10.05
C SER A 229 16.73 -7.79 11.18
N PHE A 230 16.37 -9.08 11.13
CA PHE A 230 15.49 -9.71 12.11
C PHE A 230 16.09 -9.71 13.53
N PHE A 231 17.36 -10.10 13.67
CA PHE A 231 17.99 -10.16 14.99
C PHE A 231 18.29 -8.78 15.56
N ASP A 232 18.69 -7.83 14.70
CA ASP A 232 18.78 -6.41 15.08
C ASP A 232 17.44 -5.89 15.61
N PHE A 233 16.33 -6.23 14.93
CA PHE A 233 14.99 -5.88 15.38
C PHE A 233 14.65 -6.48 16.74
N LEU A 234 14.97 -7.76 16.99
CA LEU A 234 14.70 -8.41 18.27
C LEU A 234 15.50 -7.81 19.44
N GLU A 235 16.77 -7.47 19.20
CA GLU A 235 17.63 -6.79 20.17
C GLU A 235 17.04 -5.44 20.57
N GLU A 236 16.64 -4.66 19.59
CA GLU A 236 16.03 -3.36 19.82
C GLU A 236 14.66 -3.46 20.50
N ALA A 237 13.83 -4.42 20.06
CA ALA A 237 12.54 -4.71 20.67
C ALA A 237 12.64 -5.22 22.11
N ARG A 238 13.81 -5.67 22.58
CA ARG A 238 14.05 -6.04 23.98
C ARG A 238 13.85 -4.86 24.94
N ARG A 239 13.91 -3.62 24.43
CA ARG A 239 13.62 -2.39 25.18
C ARG A 239 12.12 -2.23 25.49
N ILE A 240 11.25 -2.99 24.82
CA ILE A 240 9.80 -2.98 25.10
C ILE A 240 9.55 -3.81 26.37
N PRO A 241 8.86 -3.28 27.40
CA PRO A 241 8.68 -3.95 28.69
C PRO A 241 8.07 -5.35 28.59
N GLN A 242 7.08 -5.53 27.72
CA GLN A 242 6.36 -6.81 27.53
C GLN A 242 7.18 -7.85 26.76
N ARG A 243 8.24 -7.44 26.03
CA ARG A 243 9.09 -8.29 25.18
C ARG A 243 8.32 -9.25 24.25
N LYS A 244 7.08 -8.90 23.92
CA LYS A 244 6.23 -9.60 22.97
C LYS A 244 5.66 -8.58 21.99
N ILE A 245 5.75 -8.90 20.70
CA ILE A 245 5.19 -8.07 19.64
C ILE A 245 4.13 -8.89 18.92
N HIS A 246 2.89 -8.39 18.89
CA HIS A 246 1.80 -9.05 18.19
C HIS A 246 1.63 -8.46 16.79
N VAL A 247 1.62 -9.34 15.78
CA VAL A 247 1.43 -8.97 14.37
C VAL A 247 0.45 -9.93 13.68
N GLU A 248 -0.34 -9.44 12.73
CA GLU A 248 -1.18 -10.36 11.91
C GLU A 248 -0.31 -11.11 10.89
N ASP A 249 0.51 -10.38 10.14
CA ASP A 249 1.33 -10.86 9.04
C ASP A 249 2.82 -10.55 9.26
N LEU A 250 3.67 -11.57 9.21
CA LEU A 250 5.12 -11.43 9.34
C LEU A 250 5.86 -11.95 8.10
N GLY A 251 6.69 -11.09 7.50
CA GLY A 251 7.59 -11.46 6.41
C GLY A 251 9.05 -11.28 6.81
N ILE A 252 9.86 -12.35 6.73
CA ILE A 252 11.28 -12.34 7.11
C ILE A 252 12.14 -12.82 5.96
N ILE A 253 13.20 -12.08 5.65
CA ILE A 253 14.29 -12.51 4.76
C ILE A 253 15.62 -12.40 5.51
N GLN A 254 16.12 -13.55 6.01
CA GLN A 254 17.33 -13.68 6.81
C GLN A 254 18.30 -14.66 6.13
N THR A 255 19.27 -14.19 5.35
CA THR A 255 20.24 -15.02 4.62
C THR A 255 21.55 -15.28 5.37
N GLY A 256 21.82 -14.55 6.46
CA GLY A 256 23.04 -14.66 7.27
C GLY A 256 23.06 -15.87 8.22
N LYS A 257 24.27 -16.22 8.70
CA LYS A 257 24.51 -17.31 9.68
C LYS A 257 24.31 -16.91 11.14
N ASP A 258 23.89 -15.68 11.42
CA ASP A 258 23.66 -15.24 12.80
C ASP A 258 22.68 -16.16 13.51
N THR A 259 23.04 -16.53 14.73
CA THR A 259 22.21 -17.37 15.61
C THR A 259 21.24 -16.52 16.43
N GLY A 260 21.36 -15.19 16.36
CA GLY A 260 20.55 -14.25 17.13
C GLY A 260 20.97 -14.15 18.59
N PRO A 261 20.27 -13.30 19.37
CA PRO A 261 20.46 -13.19 20.81
C PRO A 261 20.18 -14.50 21.53
N GLY A 262 20.79 -14.71 22.71
CA GLY A 262 20.54 -15.87 23.55
C GLY A 262 19.04 -16.07 23.84
N THR A 263 18.54 -17.29 23.66
CA THR A 263 17.11 -17.64 23.67
C THR A 263 16.43 -17.45 25.02
N GLU A 264 17.17 -17.52 26.13
CA GLU A 264 16.66 -17.56 27.50
C GLU A 264 16.00 -16.25 27.99
N THR A 265 16.25 -15.11 27.35
CA THR A 265 15.63 -13.80 27.72
C THR A 265 15.06 -13.03 26.53
N SER A 266 14.81 -13.73 25.43
CA SER A 266 14.59 -13.13 24.12
C SER A 266 13.16 -12.64 23.87
N THR A 267 13.06 -11.50 23.19
CA THR A 267 11.80 -10.95 22.67
C THR A 267 11.14 -11.96 21.74
N ARG A 268 9.80 -12.12 21.84
CA ARG A 268 9.03 -12.99 20.94
C ARG A 268 8.13 -12.19 20.01
N ILE A 269 7.96 -12.68 18.79
CA ILE A 269 6.97 -12.16 17.85
C ILE A 269 5.82 -13.15 17.76
N VAL A 270 4.64 -12.73 18.20
CA VAL A 270 3.41 -13.50 18.10
C VAL A 270 2.74 -13.19 16.77
N VAL A 271 2.58 -14.21 15.92
CA VAL A 271 2.01 -14.06 14.58
C VAL A 271 0.64 -14.72 14.54
N SER A 272 -0.41 -13.97 14.21
CA SER A 272 -1.77 -14.51 14.27
C SER A 272 -2.29 -15.06 12.95
N LYS A 273 -1.93 -14.51 11.77
CA LYS A 273 -2.58 -14.87 10.50
C LYS A 273 -1.65 -15.47 9.45
N ARG A 274 -0.48 -14.87 9.23
CA ARG A 274 0.40 -15.32 8.15
C ARG A 274 1.86 -15.11 8.49
N ILE A 275 2.66 -16.12 8.19
CA ILE A 275 4.11 -16.02 8.24
C ILE A 275 4.77 -16.43 6.92
N GLY A 276 5.80 -15.69 6.52
CA GLY A 276 6.66 -16.05 5.40
C GLY A 276 8.11 -15.83 5.76
N ILE A 277 8.86 -16.92 5.92
CA ILE A 277 10.29 -16.89 6.22
C ILE A 277 11.07 -17.35 5.00
N ARG A 278 12.16 -16.65 4.68
CA ARG A 278 13.14 -17.10 3.70
C ARG A 278 14.55 -17.01 4.31
N GLY A 279 15.26 -18.15 4.31
CA GLY A 279 16.64 -18.24 4.75
C GLY A 279 16.79 -18.98 6.09
N ASN A 280 17.40 -18.34 7.08
CA ASN A 280 17.87 -18.93 8.33
C ASN A 280 16.70 -19.43 9.21
N ALA A 281 16.72 -20.72 9.53
CA ALA A 281 15.69 -21.39 10.34
C ALA A 281 15.71 -20.97 11.83
N CYS A 282 16.83 -20.46 12.36
CA CYS A 282 16.94 -20.02 13.75
C CYS A 282 15.94 -18.91 14.11
N VAL A 283 15.42 -18.18 13.13
CA VAL A 283 14.38 -17.17 13.35
C VAL A 283 13.10 -17.75 13.95
N LEU A 284 12.80 -19.03 13.69
CA LEU A 284 11.64 -19.73 14.26
C LEU A 284 11.68 -19.80 15.78
N LEU A 285 12.87 -19.77 16.40
CA LEU A 285 13.01 -19.84 17.87
C LEU A 285 12.41 -18.63 18.60
N PHE A 286 12.19 -17.53 17.87
CA PHE A 286 11.70 -16.26 18.42
C PHE A 286 10.25 -15.97 17.99
N ILE A 287 9.57 -16.95 17.39
CA ILE A 287 8.24 -16.79 16.81
C ILE A 287 7.25 -17.69 17.55
N GLU A 288 6.13 -17.10 17.95
CA GLU A 288 5.00 -17.78 18.59
C GLU A 288 3.83 -17.75 17.61
N LEU A 289 3.36 -18.91 17.16
CA LEU A 289 2.23 -19.01 16.24
C LEU A 289 0.91 -18.92 17.00
N GLY A 290 0.03 -18.03 16.54
CA GLY A 290 -1.32 -17.89 17.04
C GLY A 290 -2.23 -19.04 16.58
N PRO A 291 -3.43 -19.16 17.18
CA PRO A 291 -4.33 -20.29 16.95
C PRO A 291 -4.84 -20.41 15.50
N GLU A 292 -4.88 -19.34 14.71
CA GLU A 292 -5.30 -19.41 13.30
C GLU A 292 -4.21 -20.00 12.38
N LEU A 293 -3.00 -20.22 12.89
CA LEU A 293 -1.84 -20.78 12.19
C LEU A 293 -1.43 -22.17 12.69
N ASN A 294 -2.09 -22.69 13.74
CA ASN A 294 -1.81 -23.99 14.33
C ASN A 294 -2.60 -25.13 13.67
#